data_AF-A0A933S8P0-F1
#
_entry.id   AF-A0A933S8P0-F1
#
_cell.length_a   1.000
_cell.length_b   1.000
_cell.length_c   1.000
_cell.angle_alpha   90.00
_cell.angle_beta   90.00
_cell.angle_gamma   90.00
#
_symmetry.space_group_name_H-M   'P 1'
#
loop_
_entity.id
_entity.type
_entity.pdbx_description
1 polymer ?
#
loop_
_entity_poly.entity_id
_entity_poly.type
_entity_poly.pdbx_seq_one_letter_code
_entity_poly.pdbx_strand_id
1 'polypeptide(L)' 'MKKFATELNLNIKDFNKCLDSGKYKKVIEDELALAKSFGVSATPTTFINDFIIKGVQGLSYFKTRIEIALGGN' A
#
# COMPACT_ATOMS: atom_id res chain seq x y z
N MET A 1 15.24 -3.81 7.74
CA MET A 1 14.91 -2.47 7.19
C MET A 1 16.17 -1.68 6.82
N LYS A 2 17.08 -1.39 7.76
CA LYS A 2 18.33 -0.64 7.46
C LYS A 2 19.23 -1.34 6.42
N LYS A 3 19.33 -2.68 6.47
CA LYS A 3 20.02 -3.48 5.44
C LYS A 3 19.43 -3.27 4.03
N PHE A 4 18.11 -3.35 3.89
CA PHE A 4 17.43 -3.10 2.61
C PHE A 4 17.62 -1.66 2.12
N ALA A 5 17.65 -0.67 3.02
CA ALA A 5 17.94 0.71 2.65
C ALA A 5 19.34 0.84 2.00
N THR A 6 20.34 0.09 2.50
CA THR A 6 21.67 0.02 1.88
C THR A 6 21.64 -0.66 0.53
N GLU A 7 20.96 -1.80 0.40
CA GLU A 7 20.83 -2.53 -0.87
C GLU A 7 20.11 -1.70 -1.95
N LEU A 8 19.20 -0.82 -1.54
CA LEU A 8 18.50 0.14 -2.41
C LEU A 8 19.27 1.45 -2.64
N ASN A 9 20.52 1.56 -2.16
CA ASN A 9 21.38 2.76 -2.25
C ASN A 9 20.73 4.06 -1.71
N LEU A 10 19.95 3.96 -0.65
CA LEU A 10 19.39 5.12 0.03
C LEU A 10 20.45 5.84 0.88
N ASN A 11 20.21 7.12 1.19
CA ASN A 11 21.01 7.82 2.19
C ASN A 11 20.76 7.20 3.58
N ILE A 12 21.74 6.46 4.09
CA ILE A 12 21.60 5.70 5.34
C ILE A 12 21.52 6.59 6.58
N LYS A 13 22.19 7.76 6.57
CA LYS A 13 22.10 8.69 7.70
C LYS A 13 20.67 9.23 7.83
N ASP A 14 20.10 9.65 6.71
CA ASP A 14 18.73 10.19 6.68
C ASP A 14 17.68 9.11 6.93
N PHE A 15 17.86 7.92 6.35
CA PHE A 15 16.96 6.79 6.59
C PHE A 15 16.95 6.37 8.06
N ASN A 16 18.12 6.24 8.68
CA ASN A 16 18.22 5.88 10.09
C ASN A 16 17.57 6.94 10.97
N LYS A 17 17.85 8.23 10.72
CA LYS A 17 17.19 9.33 11.44
C LYS A 17 15.67 9.26 11.30
N CYS A 18 15.15 9.03 10.09
CA CYS A 18 13.71 8.92 9.85
C CYS A 18 13.08 7.72 10.56
N LEU A 19 13.73 6.55 10.51
CA LEU A 19 13.22 5.32 11.12
C LEU A 19 13.28 5.39 12.64
N ASP A 20 14.42 5.79 13.20
CA ASP A 20 14.68 5.79 14.64
C ASP A 20 13.86 6.87 15.36
N SER A 21 13.58 8.00 14.70
CA SER A 21 12.66 9.03 15.23
C SER A 21 11.18 8.65 15.14
N GLY A 22 10.83 7.57 14.43
CA GLY A 22 9.44 7.23 14.16
C GLY A 22 8.70 8.28 13.33
N LYS A 23 9.42 9.00 12.45
CA LYS A 23 8.90 10.15 11.68
C LYS A 23 7.53 9.91 11.02
N TYR A 24 7.28 8.69 10.54
CA TYR A 24 6.04 8.32 9.84
C TYR A 24 5.07 7.48 10.68
N LYS A 25 5.31 7.32 11.99
CA LYS A 25 4.46 6.49 12.86
C LYS A 25 3.01 6.95 12.84
N LYS A 26 2.76 8.26 12.96
CA LYS A 26 1.41 8.82 12.92
C LYS A 26 0.71 8.58 11.58
N VAL A 27 1.44 8.71 10.47
CA VAL A 27 0.91 8.42 9.13
C VAL A 27 0.49 6.96 9.02
N ILE A 28 1.32 6.02 9.50
CA ILE A 28 0.98 4.59 9.52
C ILE A 28 -0.26 4.31 10.37
N GLU A 29 -0.38 4.94 11.54
CA GLU A 29 -1.55 4.78 12.42
C GLU A 29 -2.83 5.32 11.77
N ASP A 30 -2.74 6.46 11.09
CA ASP A 30 -3.87 7.09 10.38
C ASP A 30 -4.31 6.26 9.17
N GLU A 31 -3.38 5.79 8.36
CA GLU A 31 -3.67 4.91 7.22
C GLU A 31 -4.26 3.57 7.69
N LEU A 32 -3.78 3.01 8.80
CA LEU A 32 -4.35 1.79 9.38
C LEU A 32 -5.79 2.02 9.87
N ALA A 33 -6.08 3.15 10.49
CA ALA A 33 -7.43 3.51 10.91
C ALA A 33 -8.37 3.71 9.71
N LEU A 34 -7.88 4.40 8.68
CA LEU A 34 -8.61 4.61 7.43
C LEU A 34 -8.92 3.26 6.75
N ALA A 35 -7.93 2.39 6.58
CA ALA A 35 -8.12 1.07 5.99
C ALA A 35 -9.18 0.25 6.76
N LYS A 36 -9.15 0.28 8.10
CA LYS A 36 -10.18 -0.36 8.94
C LYS A 36 -11.56 0.23 8.71
N SER A 37 -11.69 1.55 8.57
CA SER A 37 -12.98 2.19 8.27
C SER A 37 -13.55 1.80 6.89
N PHE A 38 -12.69 1.43 5.94
CA PHE A 38 -13.08 0.86 4.65
C PHE A 38 -13.29 -0.67 4.70
N GLY A 39 -13.23 -1.29 5.88
CA GLY A 39 -13.45 -2.72 6.06
C GLY A 39 -12.29 -3.61 5.60
N VAL A 40 -11.07 -3.05 5.46
CA VAL A 40 -9.87 -3.83 5.16
C VAL A 40 -9.46 -4.62 6.40
N SER A 41 -9.41 -5.95 6.26
CA SER A 41 -9.03 -6.86 7.34
C SER A 41 -7.79 -7.71 7.02
N ALA A 42 -7.32 -7.71 5.78
CA ALA A 42 -6.18 -8.51 5.33
C ALA A 42 -5.47 -7.87 4.12
N THR A 43 -4.22 -8.26 3.92
CA THR A 43 -3.40 -7.84 2.78
C THR A 43 -3.15 -9.01 1.81
N PRO A 44 -3.04 -8.76 0.49
CA PRO A 44 -3.33 -7.48 -0.16
C PRO A 44 -4.85 -7.24 -0.24
N THR A 45 -5.26 -6.00 -0.07
CA THR A 45 -6.58 -5.49 -0.48
C THR A 45 -6.31 -4.30 -1.39
N THR A 46 -6.85 -4.32 -2.61
CA THR A 46 -6.68 -3.26 -3.61
C THR A 46 -8.02 -2.60 -3.88
N PHE A 47 -8.00 -1.27 -4.00
CA PHE A 47 -9.17 -0.49 -4.41
C PHE A 47 -8.95 -0.01 -5.84
N ILE A 48 -9.94 -0.21 -6.71
CA ILE A 48 -9.97 0.31 -8.08
C ILE A 48 -11.31 0.99 -8.27
N ASN A 49 -11.34 2.31 -8.08
CA ASN A 49 -12.58 3.09 -7.95
C ASN A 49 -13.54 2.39 -6.97
N ASP A 50 -14.72 1.99 -7.43
CA ASP A 50 -15.75 1.33 -6.62
C ASP A 50 -15.49 -0.16 -6.36
N PHE A 51 -14.45 -0.76 -6.96
CA PHE A 51 -14.10 -2.15 -6.77
C PHE A 51 -13.15 -2.36 -5.60
N ILE A 52 -13.58 -3.18 -4.64
CA ILE A 52 -12.73 -3.71 -3.57
C ILE A 52 -12.27 -5.12 -3.95
N ILE A 53 -10.97 -5.30 -4.15
CA ILE A 53 -10.34 -6.55 -4.52
C ILE A 53 -9.59 -7.11 -3.31
N LYS A 54 -10.08 -8.21 -2.76
CA LYS A 54 -9.48 -8.87 -1.58
C LYS A 54 -8.58 -10.02 -1.98
N GLY A 55 -7.45 -10.14 -1.30
CA GLY A 55 -6.48 -11.21 -1.49
C GLY A 55 -5.64 -11.04 -2.76
N VAL A 56 -4.75 -12.00 -2.96
CA VAL A 56 -3.87 -12.05 -4.13
C VAL A 56 -4.71 -12.42 -5.35
N GLN A 57 -4.68 -11.57 -6.38
CA GLN A 57 -5.36 -11.80 -7.65
C GLN A 57 -4.36 -11.78 -8.82
N GLY A 58 -4.70 -12.46 -9.91
CA GLY A 58 -3.90 -12.46 -11.13
C GLY A 58 -4.07 -11.20 -11.98
N LEU A 59 -3.11 -10.92 -12.85
CA LEU A 59 -3.10 -9.76 -13.74
C LEU A 59 -4.40 -9.61 -14.58
N SER A 60 -4.93 -10.71 -15.09
CA SER A 60 -6.16 -10.70 -15.90
C SER A 60 -7.34 -10.09 -15.13
N TYR A 61 -7.50 -10.47 -13.86
CA TYR A 61 -8.56 -9.93 -13.01
C TYR A 61 -8.42 -8.41 -12.81
N PHE A 62 -7.19 -7.94 -12.57
CA PHE A 62 -6.90 -6.51 -12.47
C PHE A 62 -7.22 -5.76 -13.77
N LYS A 63 -6.82 -6.30 -14.93
CA LYS A 63 -7.13 -5.70 -16.24
C LYS A 63 -8.63 -5.53 -16.44
N THR A 64 -9.42 -6.59 -16.23
CA THR A 64 -10.87 -6.51 -16.36
C THR A 64 -11.49 -5.48 -15.41
N ARG A 65 -11.03 -5.41 -14.16
CA ARG A 65 -11.56 -4.42 -13.20
C ARG A 65 -11.20 -2.98 -13.58
N ILE A 66 -10.02 -2.76 -14.13
CA ILE A 66 -9.60 -1.44 -14.64
C ILE A 66 -10.40 -1.06 -15.88
N GLU A 67 -10.60 -1.97 -16.83
CA GLU A 67 -11.40 -1.74 -18.04
C GLU A 67 -12.83 -1.32 -17.70
N ILE A 68 -13.48 -2.03 -16.77
CA ILE A 68 -14.82 -1.68 -16.30
C ILE A 68 -14.80 -0.32 -15.58
N ALA A 69 -13.80 -0.06 -14.73
CA ALA A 69 -13.68 1.20 -13.99
C ALA A 69 -13.47 2.43 -14.91
N LEU A 70 -12.96 2.22 -16.12
CA LEU A 70 -12.80 3.24 -17.16
C LEU A 70 -14.05 3.39 -18.07
N GLY A 71 -15.10 2.60 -17.86
CA GLY A 71 -16.32 2.63 -18.67
C GLY A 71 -16.24 1.77 -19.94
N GLY A 72 -15.31 0.81 -20.00
CA GLY A 72 -15.30 -0.22 -21.04
C GLY A 72 -16.48 -1.18 -20.86
N ASN A 73 -17.28 -1.34 -21.93
CA ASN A 73 -18.36 -2.33 -22.01
C ASN A 73 -17.82 -3.75 -22.20
#